data_AF-A0A726DK71-F1
#
_entry.id   AF-A0A726DK71-F1
#
_cell.length_a   1.000
_cell.length_b   1.000
_cell.length_c   1.000
_cell.angle_alpha   90.00
_cell.angle_beta   90.00
_cell.angle_gamma   90.00
#
_symmetry.space_group_name_H-M   'P 1'
#
loop_
_entity.id
_entity.type
_entity.pdbx_description
1 polymer ?
#
loop_
_entity_poly.entity_id
_entity_poly.type
_entity_poly.pdbx_seq_one_letter_code
_entity_poly.pdbx_strand_id
1 'polypeptide(L)'
;MSTTISSELNQGYRSALLAYYIGQYAPNSGDTTLSNMIKTSDDVYEYLLIDPLVTNDVETSRVAQAMSSIQQYINSIALNMEPGYNTQNLDTNQLQRWNKGADQYSLWGGYVELDTYPENYVDPSLRQNQTSCFKDLVTELNQNTVSNNMAQQAVMNYLNKFEQVANLTIVSGYTDNEDQTNGIYYFLGKTNTSPVQYYWRSFDMRLDVDNVVASNAWSEWYPVNIPLNDDVIQTIPRLVYFNNRLYLFWFEKSDSNGSNESSMITAYSSWCDYNQNWSTPYAMLSIDNDTTNASHDTYCDSLFTTQHLCTACGYNKNDNNLTISLYDGAGVKPTDTVSTKGYSDFSIKIDYWFNLTKEKSASTDDTATLLAEYLFHFIGNENCPE
;
A
#
# COMPACT_ATOMS: atom_id res chain seq x y z
N MET A 1 -26.34 -62.63 0.28
CA MET A 1 -27.77 -62.86 -0.04
C MET A 1 -28.69 -61.89 0.72
N SER A 2 -28.65 -61.81 2.06
CA SER A 2 -29.54 -60.89 2.80
C SER A 2 -29.31 -59.40 2.50
N THR A 3 -28.05 -58.96 2.34
CA THR A 3 -27.71 -57.56 2.04
C THR A 3 -28.19 -57.09 0.68
N THR A 4 -28.13 -57.97 -0.33
CA THR A 4 -28.59 -57.70 -1.71
C THR A 4 -30.10 -57.56 -1.80
N ILE A 5 -30.86 -58.37 -1.06
CA ILE A 5 -32.33 -58.28 -1.05
C ILE A 5 -32.79 -56.97 -0.39
N SER A 6 -32.15 -56.57 0.71
CA SER A 6 -32.46 -55.30 1.39
C SER A 6 -32.13 -54.08 0.53
N SER A 7 -31.02 -54.11 -0.22
CA SER A 7 -30.64 -53.00 -1.10
C SER A 7 -31.62 -52.84 -2.27
N GLU A 8 -32.03 -53.95 -2.90
CA GLU A 8 -33.05 -53.94 -3.96
C GLU A 8 -34.41 -53.45 -3.44
N LEU A 9 -34.84 -53.91 -2.26
CA LEU A 9 -36.10 -53.48 -1.65
C LEU A 9 -36.11 -51.98 -1.33
N ASN A 10 -35.02 -51.46 -0.74
CA ASN A 10 -34.90 -50.03 -0.40
C ASN A 10 -34.95 -49.15 -1.65
N GLN A 11 -34.25 -49.55 -2.74
CA GLN A 11 -34.26 -48.82 -4.00
C GLN A 11 -35.63 -48.88 -4.69
N GLY A 12 -36.31 -50.02 -4.62
CA GLY A 12 -37.69 -50.16 -5.10
C GLY A 12 -38.66 -49.26 -4.33
N TYR A 13 -38.56 -49.24 -3.00
CA TYR A 13 -39.38 -48.40 -2.12
C TYR A 13 -39.15 -46.91 -2.38
N ARG A 14 -37.88 -46.48 -2.46
CA ARG A 14 -37.48 -45.11 -2.80
C ARG A 14 -38.07 -44.66 -4.15
N SER A 15 -37.95 -45.51 -5.18
CA SER A 15 -38.44 -45.20 -6.53
C SER A 15 -39.97 -45.11 -6.56
N ALA A 16 -40.68 -45.97 -5.82
CA ALA A 16 -42.13 -45.91 -5.68
C ALA A 16 -42.59 -44.63 -4.93
N LEU A 17 -41.91 -44.28 -3.84
CA LEU A 17 -42.19 -43.04 -3.10
C LEU A 17 -41.92 -41.79 -3.93
N LEU A 18 -40.83 -41.76 -4.70
CA LEU A 18 -40.51 -40.67 -5.61
C LEU A 18 -41.60 -40.49 -6.68
N ALA A 19 -42.01 -41.59 -7.31
CA ALA A 19 -43.09 -41.56 -8.30
C ALA A 19 -44.43 -41.10 -7.69
N TYR A 20 -44.75 -41.54 -6.47
CA TYR A 20 -45.92 -41.08 -5.73
C TYR A 20 -45.83 -39.58 -5.38
N TYR A 21 -44.67 -39.12 -4.94
CA TYR A 21 -44.45 -37.72 -4.57
C TYR A 21 -44.69 -36.78 -5.76
N ILE A 22 -44.08 -37.09 -6.90
CA ILE A 22 -44.21 -36.31 -8.14
C ILE A 22 -45.63 -36.43 -8.73
N GLY A 23 -46.18 -37.64 -8.81
CA GLY A 23 -47.42 -37.91 -9.53
C GLY A 23 -48.71 -37.66 -8.75
N GLN A 24 -48.68 -37.73 -7.41
CA GLN A 24 -49.88 -37.66 -6.57
C GLN A 24 -49.77 -36.60 -5.48
N TYR A 25 -48.67 -36.57 -4.72
CA TYR A 25 -48.57 -35.65 -3.58
C TYR A 25 -48.42 -34.18 -4.02
N ALA A 26 -47.40 -33.86 -4.83
CA ALA A 26 -47.13 -32.48 -5.23
C ALA A 26 -48.32 -31.83 -5.97
N PRO A 27 -49.01 -32.50 -6.93
CA PRO A 27 -50.18 -31.93 -7.59
C PRO A 27 -51.41 -31.75 -6.69
N ASN A 28 -51.61 -32.62 -5.69
CA ASN A 28 -52.78 -32.60 -4.81
C ASN A 28 -52.49 -31.97 -3.42
N SER A 29 -51.32 -31.38 -3.22
CA SER A 29 -50.88 -30.80 -1.94
C SER A 29 -51.68 -29.56 -1.51
N GLY A 30 -52.36 -28.90 -2.45
CA GLY A 30 -53.01 -27.60 -2.23
C GLY A 30 -52.06 -26.40 -2.34
N ASP A 31 -50.75 -26.64 -2.48
CA ASP A 31 -49.75 -25.59 -2.72
C ASP A 31 -49.48 -25.47 -4.23
N THR A 32 -49.96 -24.37 -4.82
CA THR A 32 -49.81 -24.11 -6.26
C THR A 32 -48.35 -23.92 -6.65
N THR A 33 -47.51 -23.38 -5.75
CA THR A 33 -46.08 -23.16 -6.00
C THR A 33 -45.35 -24.50 -6.08
N LEU A 34 -45.56 -25.37 -5.09
CA LEU A 34 -45.01 -26.73 -5.07
C LEU A 34 -45.44 -27.53 -6.31
N SER A 35 -46.74 -27.47 -6.64
CA SER A 35 -47.29 -28.20 -7.79
C SER A 35 -46.69 -27.77 -9.13
N ASN A 36 -46.26 -26.50 -9.25
CA ASN A 36 -45.63 -25.97 -10.45
C ASN A 36 -44.14 -26.27 -10.51
N MET A 37 -43.46 -26.26 -9.36
CA MET A 37 -42.01 -26.51 -9.26
C MET A 37 -41.64 -27.98 -9.48
N ILE A 38 -42.40 -28.92 -8.90
CA ILE A 38 -42.02 -30.34 -8.90
C ILE A 38 -42.61 -31.07 -10.11
N LYS A 39 -41.79 -31.39 -11.11
CA LYS A 39 -42.17 -32.18 -12.30
C LYS A 39 -41.28 -33.40 -12.54
N THR A 40 -40.03 -33.31 -12.12
CA THR A 40 -38.96 -34.28 -12.37
C THR A 40 -38.33 -34.75 -11.07
N SER A 41 -37.48 -35.79 -11.14
CA SER A 41 -36.66 -36.22 -10.00
C SER A 41 -35.68 -35.14 -9.54
N ASP A 42 -35.19 -34.32 -10.47
CA ASP A 42 -34.20 -33.28 -10.21
C ASP A 42 -34.86 -32.13 -9.44
N ASP A 43 -36.11 -31.79 -9.78
CA ASP A 43 -36.87 -30.79 -9.00
C ASP A 43 -37.10 -31.26 -7.55
N VAL A 44 -37.30 -32.57 -7.34
CA VAL A 44 -37.41 -33.15 -5.98
C VAL A 44 -36.08 -33.06 -5.24
N TYR A 45 -34.96 -33.30 -5.92
CA TYR A 45 -33.63 -33.13 -5.36
C TYR A 45 -33.36 -31.68 -4.95
N GLU A 46 -33.63 -30.72 -5.83
CA GLU A 46 -33.44 -29.30 -5.56
C GLU A 46 -34.34 -28.82 -4.42
N TYR A 47 -35.60 -29.25 -4.38
CA TYR A 47 -36.55 -28.84 -3.36
C TYR A 47 -36.32 -29.49 -1.99
N LEU A 48 -36.05 -30.79 -1.94
CA LEU A 48 -35.83 -31.52 -0.69
C LEU A 48 -34.37 -31.52 -0.22
N LEU A 49 -33.45 -31.00 -1.04
CA LEU A 49 -32.01 -30.90 -0.78
C LEU A 49 -31.35 -32.26 -0.48
N ILE A 50 -31.92 -33.34 -1.01
CA ILE A 50 -31.43 -34.72 -0.87
C ILE A 50 -31.67 -35.48 -2.15
N ASP A 51 -30.63 -36.14 -2.67
CA ASP A 51 -30.68 -36.82 -3.95
C ASP A 51 -31.53 -38.12 -3.83
N PRO A 52 -32.71 -38.19 -4.49
CA PRO A 52 -33.60 -39.34 -4.40
C PRO A 52 -33.17 -40.50 -5.33
N LEU A 53 -32.07 -40.38 -6.07
CA LEU A 53 -31.57 -41.37 -7.02
C LEU A 53 -30.34 -42.14 -6.52
N VAL A 54 -29.80 -41.78 -5.36
CA VAL A 54 -28.64 -42.44 -4.72
C VAL A 54 -28.90 -43.92 -4.41
N THR A 55 -27.94 -44.78 -4.75
CA THR A 55 -28.02 -46.23 -4.49
C THR A 55 -27.85 -46.54 -3.00
N ASN A 56 -28.28 -47.73 -2.58
CA ASN A 56 -28.18 -48.14 -1.18
C ASN A 56 -26.73 -48.31 -0.69
N ASP A 57 -25.74 -48.35 -1.60
CA ASP A 57 -24.34 -48.60 -1.27
C ASP A 57 -23.58 -47.32 -0.87
N VAL A 58 -24.18 -46.13 -1.05
CA VAL A 58 -23.58 -44.87 -0.65
C VAL A 58 -23.92 -44.60 0.81
N GLU A 59 -22.93 -44.76 1.68
CA GLU A 59 -23.07 -44.49 3.10
C GLU A 59 -22.70 -43.04 3.44
N THR A 60 -23.57 -42.38 4.22
CA THR A 60 -23.31 -41.04 4.76
C THR A 60 -23.80 -40.95 6.20
N SER A 61 -23.15 -40.08 6.99
CA SER A 61 -23.65 -39.77 8.34
C SER A 61 -24.81 -38.78 8.26
N ARG A 62 -25.72 -38.82 9.23
CA ARG A 62 -26.85 -37.87 9.28
C ARG A 62 -26.40 -36.41 9.29
N VAL A 63 -25.30 -36.12 9.99
CA VAL A 63 -24.74 -34.76 10.07
C VAL A 63 -24.13 -34.35 8.73
N ALA A 64 -23.37 -35.23 8.08
CA ALA A 64 -22.79 -34.94 6.77
C ALA A 64 -23.88 -34.68 5.72
N GLN A 65 -24.94 -35.49 5.69
CA GLN A 65 -26.05 -35.27 4.77
C GLN A 65 -26.76 -33.93 5.03
N ALA A 66 -27.07 -33.62 6.29
CA ALA A 66 -27.71 -32.35 6.64
C ALA A 66 -26.83 -31.15 6.27
N MET A 67 -25.52 -31.26 6.48
CA MET A 67 -24.54 -30.23 6.07
C MET A 67 -24.55 -30.03 4.56
N SER A 68 -24.54 -31.10 3.76
CA SER A 68 -24.60 -31.01 2.29
C SER A 68 -25.91 -30.38 1.80
N SER A 69 -27.04 -30.72 2.43
CA SER A 69 -28.33 -30.09 2.13
C SER A 69 -28.30 -28.58 2.37
N ILE A 70 -27.75 -28.14 3.51
CA ILE A 70 -27.62 -26.71 3.84
C ILE A 70 -26.64 -26.00 2.89
N GLN A 71 -25.51 -26.63 2.57
CA GLN A 71 -24.53 -26.09 1.61
C GLN A 71 -25.16 -25.89 0.23
N GLN A 72 -25.90 -26.88 -0.27
CA GLN A 72 -26.64 -26.77 -1.54
C GLN A 72 -27.60 -25.58 -1.50
N TYR A 73 -28.40 -25.44 -0.44
CA TYR A 73 -29.35 -24.35 -0.30
C TYR A 73 -28.68 -22.96 -0.30
N ILE A 74 -27.61 -22.78 0.48
CA ILE A 74 -26.88 -21.51 0.53
C ILE A 74 -26.24 -21.19 -0.83
N ASN A 75 -25.71 -22.20 -1.53
CA ASN A 75 -25.17 -22.02 -2.88
C ASN A 75 -26.26 -21.60 -3.88
N SER A 76 -27.45 -22.19 -3.82
CA SER A 76 -28.58 -21.81 -4.66
C SER A 76 -29.03 -20.37 -4.38
N ILE A 77 -29.02 -19.90 -3.11
CA ILE A 77 -29.26 -18.50 -2.76
C ILE A 77 -28.16 -17.60 -3.35
N ALA A 78 -26.88 -17.96 -3.14
CA ALA A 78 -25.74 -17.16 -3.58
C ALA A 78 -25.68 -16.99 -5.11
N LEU A 79 -26.15 -17.99 -5.86
CA LEU A 79 -26.25 -17.98 -7.32
C LEU A 79 -27.56 -17.35 -7.84
N ASN A 80 -28.43 -16.83 -6.96
CA ASN A 80 -29.77 -16.33 -7.29
C ASN A 80 -30.65 -17.36 -8.01
N MET A 81 -30.45 -18.65 -7.71
CA MET A 81 -31.28 -19.74 -8.22
C MET A 81 -32.50 -19.99 -7.33
N GLU A 82 -32.43 -19.64 -6.03
CA GLU A 82 -33.56 -19.76 -5.11
C GLU A 82 -34.62 -18.66 -5.32
N PRO A 83 -35.87 -19.01 -5.64
CA PRO A 83 -36.95 -18.04 -5.77
C PRO A 83 -37.24 -17.31 -4.45
N GLY A 84 -37.48 -16.00 -4.54
CA GLY A 84 -37.83 -15.16 -3.37
C GLY A 84 -36.64 -14.41 -2.76
N TYR A 85 -35.41 -14.76 -3.14
CA TYR A 85 -34.19 -14.05 -2.70
C TYR A 85 -33.72 -12.97 -3.69
N ASN A 86 -34.29 -12.91 -4.89
CA ASN A 86 -33.90 -12.00 -5.99
C ASN A 86 -34.02 -10.50 -5.66
N THR A 87 -34.67 -10.13 -4.56
CA THR A 87 -34.91 -8.74 -4.14
C THR A 87 -34.18 -8.35 -2.85
N GLN A 88 -33.48 -9.30 -2.22
CA GLN A 88 -32.70 -9.02 -1.02
C GLN A 88 -31.26 -8.73 -1.39
N ASN A 89 -30.73 -7.59 -0.92
CA ASN A 89 -29.30 -7.34 -0.95
C ASN A 89 -28.64 -8.33 0.02
N LEU A 90 -28.14 -9.44 -0.50
CA LEU A 90 -27.29 -10.36 0.25
C LEU A 90 -26.06 -9.57 0.72
N ASP A 91 -25.72 -9.69 2.01
CA ASP A 91 -24.54 -9.04 2.55
C ASP A 91 -23.30 -9.50 1.79
N THR A 92 -22.65 -8.56 1.11
CA THR A 92 -21.48 -8.82 0.27
C THR A 92 -20.34 -9.43 1.08
N ASN A 93 -20.20 -9.06 2.35
CA ASN A 93 -19.18 -9.62 3.22
C ASN A 93 -19.45 -11.09 3.55
N GLN A 94 -20.70 -11.46 3.80
CA GLN A 94 -21.08 -12.86 4.07
C GLN A 94 -20.91 -13.73 2.82
N LEU A 95 -21.29 -13.22 1.64
CA LEU A 95 -21.07 -13.92 0.37
C LEU A 95 -19.57 -14.12 0.09
N GLN A 96 -18.75 -13.09 0.30
CA GLN A 96 -17.30 -13.23 0.17
C GLN A 96 -16.74 -14.25 1.15
N ARG A 97 -17.21 -14.27 2.40
CA ARG A 97 -16.80 -15.25 3.40
C ARG A 97 -17.20 -16.68 3.00
N TRP A 98 -18.43 -16.85 2.51
CA TRP A 98 -18.91 -18.12 1.98
C TRP A 98 -18.01 -18.64 0.86
N ASN A 99 -17.79 -17.82 -0.17
CA ASN A 99 -16.98 -18.17 -1.34
C ASN A 99 -15.48 -18.32 -1.05
N LYS A 100 -14.97 -17.73 0.03
CA LYS A 100 -13.56 -17.88 0.45
C LYS A 100 -13.29 -19.16 1.23
N GLY A 101 -14.31 -19.95 1.54
CA GLY A 101 -14.12 -21.27 2.14
C GLY A 101 -15.08 -21.69 3.23
N ALA A 102 -16.05 -20.85 3.62
CA ALA A 102 -17.07 -21.30 4.57
C ALA A 102 -18.08 -22.29 3.95
N ASP A 103 -18.11 -22.36 2.60
CA ASP A 103 -18.83 -23.36 1.83
C ASP A 103 -18.27 -24.79 2.00
N GLN A 104 -17.01 -24.92 2.42
CA GLN A 104 -16.32 -26.21 2.55
C GLN A 104 -15.93 -26.48 4.01
N TYR A 105 -16.41 -27.61 4.55
CA TYR A 105 -16.16 -27.98 5.95
C TYR A 105 -14.67 -28.00 6.31
N SER A 106 -13.82 -28.58 5.46
CA SER A 106 -12.38 -28.67 5.72
C SER A 106 -11.69 -27.31 5.81
N LEU A 107 -12.09 -26.38 4.94
CA LEU A 107 -11.49 -25.05 4.89
C LEU A 107 -12.02 -24.17 6.03
N TRP A 108 -13.33 -24.22 6.29
CA TRP A 108 -13.93 -23.63 7.49
C TRP A 108 -13.27 -24.15 8.78
N GLY A 109 -13.10 -25.46 8.91
CA GLY A 109 -12.46 -26.10 10.05
C GLY A 109 -11.01 -25.62 10.21
N GLY A 110 -10.28 -25.51 9.11
CA GLY A 110 -8.92 -24.94 9.10
C GLY A 110 -8.88 -23.48 9.56
N TYR A 111 -9.86 -22.64 9.20
CA TYR A 111 -9.93 -21.26 9.70
C TYR A 111 -10.20 -21.20 11.21
N VAL A 112 -11.09 -22.06 11.72
CA VAL A 112 -11.38 -22.15 13.17
C VAL A 112 -10.15 -22.64 13.93
N GLU A 113 -9.45 -23.62 13.37
CA GLU A 113 -8.21 -24.14 13.94
C GLU A 113 -7.09 -23.09 13.90
N LEU A 114 -6.94 -22.33 12.82
CA LEU A 114 -5.96 -21.25 12.71
C LEU A 114 -6.17 -20.16 13.77
N ASP A 115 -7.42 -19.81 14.06
CA ASP A 115 -7.77 -18.83 15.09
C ASP A 115 -7.49 -19.35 16.51
N THR A 116 -7.71 -20.65 16.74
CA THR A 116 -7.56 -21.27 18.07
C THR A 116 -6.13 -21.75 18.35
N TYR A 117 -5.45 -22.29 17.35
CA TYR A 117 -4.14 -22.95 17.40
C TYR A 117 -3.24 -22.45 16.26
N PRO A 118 -2.89 -21.14 16.23
CA PRO A 118 -2.05 -20.58 15.18
C PRO A 118 -0.68 -21.27 15.08
N GLU A 119 -0.15 -21.81 16.18
CA GLU A 119 1.11 -22.55 16.22
C GLU A 119 1.16 -23.75 15.28
N ASN A 120 0.01 -24.35 14.93
CA ASN A 120 -0.06 -25.45 13.97
C ASN A 120 0.25 -24.98 12.54
N TYR A 121 0.09 -23.69 12.25
CA TYR A 121 0.23 -23.09 10.93
C TYR A 121 1.41 -22.12 10.81
N VAL A 122 2.04 -21.74 11.93
CA VAL A 122 3.22 -20.88 11.92
C VAL A 122 4.42 -21.67 11.42
N ASP A 123 4.83 -21.38 10.19
CA ASP A 123 6.13 -21.78 9.65
C ASP A 123 7.08 -20.57 9.64
N PRO A 124 8.19 -20.59 10.44
CA PRO A 124 9.15 -19.48 10.48
C PRO A 124 9.74 -19.12 9.11
N SER A 125 9.85 -20.08 8.20
CA SER A 125 10.44 -19.90 6.87
C SER A 125 9.47 -19.26 5.87
N LEU A 126 8.15 -19.37 6.08
CA LEU A 126 7.11 -18.88 5.17
C LEU A 126 6.38 -17.63 5.66
N ARG A 127 6.94 -16.93 6.65
CA ARG A 127 6.40 -15.65 7.13
C ARG A 127 6.21 -14.67 5.95
N GLN A 128 5.00 -14.16 5.74
CA GLN A 128 4.65 -13.34 4.56
C GLN A 128 5.44 -12.02 4.49
N ASN A 129 5.57 -11.30 5.61
CA ASN A 129 6.22 -9.98 5.67
C ASN A 129 7.68 -10.07 6.11
N GLN A 130 8.46 -10.96 5.52
CA GLN A 130 9.91 -11.01 5.77
C GLN A 130 10.61 -9.77 5.20
N THR A 131 11.45 -9.14 6.02
CA THR A 131 12.32 -8.06 5.58
C THR A 131 13.36 -8.58 4.59
N SER A 132 13.86 -7.70 3.73
CA SER A 132 14.98 -7.95 2.82
C SER A 132 16.18 -8.58 3.54
N CYS A 133 16.60 -8.03 4.69
CA CYS A 133 17.71 -8.57 5.47
C CYS A 133 17.46 -10.00 5.98
N PHE A 134 16.22 -10.34 6.34
CA PHE A 134 15.87 -11.69 6.79
C PHE A 134 15.80 -12.68 5.61
N LYS A 135 15.29 -12.25 4.46
CA LYS A 135 15.30 -13.07 3.22
C LYS A 135 16.73 -13.41 2.81
N ASP A 136 17.65 -12.46 2.92
CA ASP A 136 19.08 -12.68 2.66
C ASP A 136 19.67 -13.73 3.62
N LEU A 137 19.35 -13.64 4.91
CA LEU A 137 19.78 -14.63 5.93
C LEU A 137 19.27 -16.04 5.59
N VAL A 138 17.98 -16.19 5.28
CA VAL A 138 17.38 -17.46 4.89
C VAL A 138 18.05 -18.01 3.63
N THR A 139 18.34 -17.14 2.66
CA THR A 139 19.03 -17.51 1.42
C THR A 139 20.46 -18.01 1.70
N GLU A 140 21.23 -17.30 2.51
CA GLU A 140 22.60 -17.66 2.88
C GLU A 140 22.67 -19.00 3.64
N LEU A 141 21.70 -19.25 4.53
CA LEU A 141 21.57 -20.52 5.26
C LEU A 141 21.15 -21.69 4.37
N ASN A 142 20.30 -21.45 3.35
CA ASN A 142 19.83 -22.50 2.44
C ASN A 142 20.87 -22.93 1.40
N GLN A 143 21.80 -22.04 1.01
CA GLN A 143 22.81 -22.34 -0.01
C GLN A 143 23.95 -23.22 0.49
N ASN A 144 24.22 -23.21 1.80
CA ASN A 144 25.42 -23.82 2.38
C ASN A 144 25.08 -25.08 3.17
N THR A 145 26.00 -26.05 3.21
CA THR A 145 25.91 -27.16 4.17
C THR A 145 25.96 -26.58 5.58
N VAL A 146 24.87 -26.69 6.33
CA VAL A 146 24.74 -26.07 7.66
C VAL A 146 25.83 -26.61 8.59
N SER A 147 26.84 -25.78 8.82
CA SER A 147 27.90 -25.99 9.80
C SER A 147 27.86 -24.82 10.79
N ASN A 148 28.31 -25.04 12.04
CA ASN A 148 28.27 -24.01 13.08
C ASN A 148 28.96 -22.70 12.64
N ASN A 149 30.10 -22.80 11.93
CA ASN A 149 30.83 -21.63 11.46
C ASN A 149 30.05 -20.85 10.40
N MET A 150 29.42 -21.53 9.44
CA MET A 150 28.63 -20.88 8.40
C MET A 150 27.36 -20.24 8.98
N ALA A 151 26.69 -20.93 9.90
CA ALA A 151 25.53 -20.38 10.60
C ALA A 151 25.89 -19.11 11.38
N GLN A 152 27.03 -19.13 12.09
CA GLN A 152 27.53 -17.96 12.80
C GLN A 152 27.85 -16.80 11.85
N GLN A 153 28.48 -17.08 10.71
CA GLN A 153 28.80 -16.06 9.71
C GLN A 153 27.54 -15.42 9.11
N ALA A 154 26.54 -16.23 8.75
CA ALA A 154 25.27 -15.74 8.21
C ALA A 154 24.53 -14.84 9.22
N VAL A 155 24.51 -15.23 10.50
CA VAL A 155 23.94 -14.39 11.57
C VAL A 155 24.72 -13.09 11.75
N MET A 156 26.06 -13.11 11.68
CA MET A 156 26.84 -11.87 11.78
C MET A 156 26.59 -10.94 10.59
N ASN A 157 26.47 -11.47 9.37
CA ASN A 157 26.10 -10.68 8.20
C ASN A 157 24.73 -10.03 8.36
N TYR A 158 23.76 -10.77 8.90
CA TYR A 158 22.44 -10.26 9.24
C TYR A 158 22.51 -9.13 10.28
N LEU A 159 23.27 -9.32 11.37
CA LEU A 159 23.43 -8.30 12.41
C LEU A 159 24.10 -7.03 11.89
N ASN A 160 25.09 -7.14 11.01
CA ASN A 160 25.72 -5.97 10.38
C ASN A 160 24.72 -5.16 9.54
N LYS A 161 23.86 -5.84 8.75
CA LYS A 161 22.78 -5.18 7.99
C LYS A 161 21.73 -4.55 8.92
N PHE A 162 21.39 -5.24 10.00
CA PHE A 162 20.48 -4.73 11.01
C PHE A 162 21.02 -3.47 11.69
N GLU A 163 22.30 -3.45 12.07
CA GLU A 163 22.95 -2.30 12.70
C GLU A 163 22.91 -1.05 11.81
N GLN A 164 23.11 -1.21 10.49
CA GLN A 164 23.01 -0.10 9.54
C GLN A 164 21.62 0.53 9.54
N VAL A 165 20.57 -0.30 9.52
CA VAL A 165 19.18 0.14 9.46
C VAL A 165 18.68 0.66 10.82
N ALA A 166 19.18 0.11 11.92
CA ALA A 166 18.82 0.52 13.28
C ALA A 166 19.36 1.91 13.65
N ASN A 167 20.49 2.31 13.08
CA ASN A 167 21.17 3.59 13.37
C ASN A 167 20.86 4.70 12.35
N LEU A 168 19.78 4.57 11.57
CA LEU A 168 19.36 5.60 10.62
C LEU A 168 18.84 6.85 11.34
N THR A 169 19.28 8.02 10.88
CA THR A 169 18.77 9.31 11.35
C THR A 169 17.68 9.79 10.40
N ILE A 170 16.51 10.16 10.92
CA ILE A 170 15.42 10.72 10.11
C ILE A 170 15.83 12.11 9.60
N VAL A 171 15.66 12.31 8.30
CA VAL A 171 16.04 13.52 7.57
C VAL A 171 14.81 14.37 7.26
N SER A 172 13.75 13.75 6.71
CA SER A 172 12.52 14.45 6.34
C SER A 172 11.32 13.51 6.41
N GLY A 173 10.13 14.07 6.56
CA GLY A 173 8.85 13.37 6.47
C GLY A 173 7.91 14.04 5.47
N TYR A 174 7.01 13.26 4.88
CA TYR A 174 5.92 13.71 4.00
C TYR A 174 4.66 12.90 4.28
N THR A 175 3.48 13.50 4.15
CA THR A 175 2.19 12.79 4.25
C THR A 175 1.40 12.97 2.96
N ASP A 176 0.79 11.89 2.47
CA ASP A 176 -0.05 11.92 1.26
C ASP A 176 -1.47 12.49 1.50
N ASN A 177 -1.82 12.74 2.77
CA ASN A 177 -3.14 13.18 3.17
C ASN A 177 -3.09 14.49 3.95
N GLU A 178 -4.13 15.31 3.78
CA GLU A 178 -4.33 16.54 4.56
C GLU A 178 -4.74 16.19 5.99
N ASP A 179 -5.53 15.13 6.14
CA ASP A 179 -5.85 14.56 7.43
C ASP A 179 -4.68 13.73 7.95
N GLN A 180 -3.99 14.29 8.93
CA GLN A 180 -2.85 13.68 9.61
C GLN A 180 -3.19 12.35 10.31
N THR A 181 -4.48 12.03 10.51
CA THR A 181 -4.92 10.79 11.16
C THR A 181 -5.22 9.66 10.18
N ASN A 182 -5.28 9.96 8.87
CA ASN A 182 -5.80 9.03 7.86
C ASN A 182 -4.88 8.85 6.63
N GLY A 183 -3.64 9.36 6.70
CA GLY A 183 -2.65 9.30 5.62
C GLY A 183 -1.55 8.26 5.79
N ILE A 184 -0.81 8.06 4.70
CA ILE A 184 0.47 7.36 4.71
C ILE A 184 1.58 8.40 4.87
N TYR A 185 2.38 8.23 5.91
CA TYR A 185 3.58 9.00 6.15
C TYR A 185 4.76 8.33 5.48
N TYR A 186 5.55 9.09 4.75
CA TYR A 186 6.81 8.68 4.14
C TYR A 186 7.95 9.36 4.87
N PHE A 187 8.91 8.57 5.35
CA PHE A 187 10.10 9.06 6.04
C PHE A 187 11.33 8.78 5.21
N LEU A 188 12.19 9.78 5.09
CA LEU A 188 13.54 9.66 4.57
C LEU A 188 14.50 9.58 5.75
N GLY A 189 15.37 8.58 5.75
CA GLY A 189 16.45 8.43 6.71
C GLY A 189 17.80 8.37 6.00
N LYS A 190 18.87 8.70 6.71
CA LYS A 190 20.24 8.55 6.22
C LYS A 190 21.13 7.84 7.23
N THR A 191 22.17 7.18 6.72
CA THR A 191 23.21 6.59 7.56
C THR A 191 24.09 7.68 8.18
N ASN A 192 24.66 7.38 9.35
CA ASN A 192 25.62 8.25 10.05
C ASN A 192 27.08 7.99 9.64
N THR A 193 27.29 7.18 8.60
CA THR A 193 28.60 6.77 8.08
C THR A 193 28.87 7.43 6.74
N SER A 194 30.14 7.63 6.39
CA SER A 194 30.55 8.06 5.05
C SER A 194 31.00 6.84 4.22
N PRO A 195 30.51 6.65 2.98
CA PRO A 195 29.55 7.50 2.26
C PRO A 195 28.13 7.40 2.84
N VAL A 196 27.40 8.52 2.78
CA VAL A 196 26.00 8.61 3.22
C VAL A 196 25.13 7.77 2.30
N GLN A 197 24.25 6.96 2.88
CA GLN A 197 23.24 6.20 2.16
C GLN A 197 21.86 6.58 2.65
N TYR A 198 20.98 6.89 1.72
CA TYR A 198 19.59 7.24 2.00
C TYR A 198 18.69 6.01 1.98
N TYR A 199 17.71 6.00 2.87
CA TYR A 199 16.68 4.98 2.99
C TYR A 199 15.32 5.66 3.13
N TRP A 200 14.26 4.99 2.69
CA TRP A 200 12.90 5.46 2.91
C TRP A 200 12.04 4.36 3.52
N ARG A 201 11.02 4.76 4.27
CA ARG A 201 9.98 3.85 4.78
C ARG A 201 8.64 4.56 4.80
N SER A 202 7.56 3.79 4.90
CA SER A 202 6.22 4.31 5.11
C SER A 202 5.62 3.87 6.44
N PHE A 203 4.65 4.66 6.89
CA PHE A 203 3.83 4.42 8.07
C PHE A 203 2.37 4.72 7.74
N ASP A 204 1.51 3.73 7.87
CA ASP A 204 0.07 3.87 7.67
C ASP A 204 -0.61 4.26 8.97
N MET A 205 -0.98 5.55 9.09
CA MET A 205 -1.60 6.09 10.29
C MET A 205 -2.97 5.47 10.58
N ARG A 206 -3.67 4.93 9.57
CA ARG A 206 -4.99 4.28 9.75
C ARG A 206 -4.89 3.00 10.57
N LEU A 207 -3.70 2.43 10.70
CA LEU A 207 -3.39 1.24 11.49
C LEU A 207 -2.88 1.59 12.90
N ASP A 208 -2.89 2.87 13.27
CA ASP A 208 -2.72 3.34 14.64
C ASP A 208 -4.11 3.58 15.27
N VAL A 209 -4.56 2.63 16.09
CA VAL A 209 -5.85 2.70 16.76
C VAL A 209 -5.60 2.94 18.24
N ASP A 210 -6.08 4.06 18.76
CA ASP A 210 -5.91 4.47 20.17
C ASP A 210 -4.44 4.54 20.65
N ASN A 211 -3.53 5.00 19.78
CA ASN A 211 -2.07 5.00 20.00
C ASN A 211 -1.46 3.59 20.13
N VAL A 212 -2.16 2.57 19.63
CA VAL A 212 -1.66 1.21 19.51
C VAL A 212 -1.41 0.91 18.04
N VAL A 213 -0.13 1.02 17.67
CA VAL A 213 0.34 0.80 16.31
C VAL A 213 0.37 -0.70 16.00
N ALA A 214 -0.37 -1.11 14.97
CA ALA A 214 -0.26 -2.47 14.45
C ALA A 214 1.15 -2.73 13.86
N SER A 215 1.67 -3.94 14.04
CA SER A 215 3.02 -4.30 13.56
C SER A 215 3.22 -4.16 12.05
N ASN A 216 2.13 -4.15 11.27
CA ASN A 216 2.12 -3.96 9.82
C ASN A 216 1.83 -2.51 9.39
N ALA A 217 1.66 -1.58 10.33
CA ALA A 217 1.53 -0.15 10.03
C ALA A 217 2.81 0.41 9.44
N TRP A 218 3.96 -0.11 9.85
CA TRP A 218 5.27 0.28 9.34
C TRP A 218 5.72 -0.63 8.20
N SER A 219 6.26 -0.03 7.13
CA SER A 219 7.10 -0.77 6.19
C SER A 219 8.50 -1.01 6.76
N GLU A 220 9.26 -1.90 6.12
CA GLU A 220 10.71 -1.93 6.32
C GLU A 220 11.37 -0.68 5.74
N TRP A 221 12.66 -0.51 6.03
CA TRP A 221 13.49 0.51 5.39
C TRP A 221 13.95 0.00 4.02
N TYR A 222 13.66 0.76 2.97
CA TYR A 222 14.08 0.49 1.61
C TYR A 222 15.24 1.42 1.23
N PRO A 223 16.32 0.90 0.63
CA PRO A 223 17.42 1.76 0.19
C PRO A 223 16.98 2.65 -0.98
N VAL A 224 17.44 3.91 -0.96
CA VAL A 224 17.36 4.82 -2.10
C VAL A 224 18.62 4.59 -2.94
N ASN A 225 18.53 3.67 -3.90
CA ASN A 225 19.66 3.26 -4.75
C ASN A 225 19.98 4.29 -5.86
N ILE A 226 20.16 5.55 -5.47
CA ILE A 226 20.52 6.66 -6.35
C ILE A 226 21.89 7.17 -5.90
N PRO A 227 22.82 7.49 -6.82
CA PRO A 227 24.07 8.16 -6.46
C PRO A 227 23.79 9.60 -6.03
N LEU A 228 23.50 9.78 -4.74
CA LEU A 228 23.34 11.09 -4.10
C LEU A 228 24.69 11.48 -3.49
N ASN A 229 25.24 12.60 -3.93
CA ASN A 229 26.48 13.12 -3.36
C ASN A 229 26.15 14.21 -2.32
N ASP A 230 26.21 13.85 -1.04
CA ASP A 230 25.87 14.75 0.08
C ASP A 230 26.69 16.06 0.07
N ASP A 231 27.89 16.06 -0.53
CA ASP A 231 28.76 17.24 -0.59
C ASP A 231 28.24 18.33 -1.54
N VAL A 232 27.44 17.97 -2.56
CA VAL A 232 26.89 18.92 -3.55
C VAL A 232 25.41 19.22 -3.31
N ILE A 233 24.72 18.36 -2.58
CA ILE A 233 23.29 18.55 -2.27
C ILE A 233 23.13 19.83 -1.45
N GLN A 234 22.26 20.70 -1.93
CA GLN A 234 21.81 21.85 -1.18
C GLN A 234 20.69 21.39 -0.24
N THR A 235 20.96 21.44 1.06
CA THR A 235 20.00 21.20 2.16
C THR A 235 19.45 19.76 2.22
N ILE A 236 18.17 19.60 2.54
CA ILE A 236 17.51 18.32 2.82
C ILE A 236 16.74 17.85 1.57
N PRO A 237 17.04 16.65 1.03
CA PRO A 237 16.18 15.98 0.05
C PRO A 237 14.81 15.66 0.64
N ARG A 238 13.75 15.73 -0.17
CA ARG A 238 12.38 15.49 0.30
C ARG A 238 11.63 14.47 -0.55
N LEU A 239 10.92 13.59 0.15
CA LEU A 239 9.98 12.65 -0.44
C LEU A 239 8.64 13.33 -0.71
N VAL A 240 8.00 12.98 -1.82
CA VAL A 240 6.67 13.49 -2.18
C VAL A 240 5.88 12.40 -2.89
N TYR A 241 4.64 12.19 -2.48
CA TYR A 241 3.71 11.35 -3.23
C TYR A 241 2.91 12.20 -4.22
N PHE A 242 3.09 11.92 -5.52
CA PHE A 242 2.47 12.66 -6.61
C PHE A 242 2.15 11.71 -7.77
N ASN A 243 1.00 11.88 -8.44
CA ASN A 243 0.57 11.04 -9.56
C ASN A 243 0.67 9.52 -9.29
N ASN A 244 0.23 9.09 -8.10
CA ASN A 244 0.28 7.71 -7.62
C ASN A 244 1.69 7.10 -7.57
N ARG A 245 2.73 7.94 -7.42
CA ARG A 245 4.13 7.51 -7.30
C ARG A 245 4.85 8.31 -6.22
N LEU A 246 5.82 7.66 -5.59
CA LEU A 246 6.74 8.32 -4.66
C LEU A 246 7.90 8.92 -5.45
N TYR A 247 8.13 10.21 -5.27
CA TYR A 247 9.25 10.96 -5.81
C TYR A 247 10.20 11.39 -4.70
N LEU A 248 11.47 11.54 -5.05
CA LEU A 248 12.50 12.19 -4.27
C LEU A 248 12.98 13.41 -5.05
N PHE A 249 12.96 14.56 -4.39
CA PHE A 249 13.44 15.82 -4.95
C PHE A 249 14.61 16.35 -4.12
N TRP A 250 15.62 16.87 -4.82
CA TRP A 250 16.78 17.51 -4.21
C TRP A 250 17.36 18.55 -5.16
N PHE A 251 18.25 19.39 -4.64
CA PHE A 251 18.95 20.41 -5.40
C PHE A 251 20.45 20.16 -5.28
N GLU A 252 21.21 20.30 -6.35
CA GLU A 252 22.68 20.19 -6.31
C GLU A 252 23.32 21.49 -6.80
N LYS A 253 24.37 21.94 -6.11
CA LYS A 253 25.21 23.04 -6.55
C LYS A 253 26.45 22.47 -7.23
N SER A 254 26.74 22.99 -8.42
CA SER A 254 27.97 22.69 -9.16
C SER A 254 28.70 23.99 -9.48
N ASP A 255 29.99 24.01 -9.25
CA ASP A 255 30.83 25.16 -9.59
C ASP A 255 31.49 24.93 -10.95
N SER A 256 31.42 25.92 -11.84
CA SER A 256 32.08 25.87 -13.13
C SER A 256 33.52 26.41 -13.00
N ASN A 257 34.49 25.61 -13.43
CA ASN A 257 35.92 25.98 -13.41
C ASN A 257 36.31 26.83 -14.65
N GLY A 258 35.38 27.63 -15.18
CA GLY A 258 35.59 28.48 -16.35
C GLY A 258 36.30 29.81 -16.02
N SER A 259 36.55 30.62 -17.05
CA SER A 259 37.17 31.96 -16.90
C SER A 259 36.29 32.98 -16.17
N ASN A 260 34.98 32.74 -16.11
CA ASN A 260 34.06 33.39 -15.19
C ASN A 260 33.67 32.32 -14.16
N GLU A 261 34.13 32.43 -12.92
CA GLU A 261 33.73 31.53 -11.84
C GLU A 261 32.23 31.72 -11.58
N SER A 262 31.39 30.84 -12.13
CA SER A 262 29.94 30.82 -11.89
C SER A 262 29.50 29.48 -11.33
N SER A 263 28.54 29.53 -10.41
CA SER A 263 27.91 28.37 -9.79
C SER A 263 26.53 28.15 -10.42
N MET A 264 26.13 26.90 -10.54
CA MET A 264 24.82 26.48 -11.06
C MET A 264 24.13 25.58 -10.03
N ILE A 265 22.89 25.92 -9.69
CA ILE A 265 22.03 25.06 -8.87
C ILE A 265 21.01 24.39 -9.78
N THR A 266 20.96 23.05 -9.74
CA THR A 266 20.02 22.24 -10.54
C THR A 266 19.09 21.48 -9.63
N ALA A 267 17.80 21.52 -9.93
CA ALA A 267 16.79 20.70 -9.27
C ALA A 267 16.73 19.32 -9.93
N TYR A 268 16.78 18.26 -9.13
CA TYR A 268 16.71 16.88 -9.57
C TYR A 268 15.48 16.18 -9.02
N SER A 269 15.01 15.20 -9.78
CA SER A 269 13.94 14.31 -9.36
C SER A 269 14.27 12.86 -9.69
N SER A 270 13.79 11.95 -8.86
CA SER A 270 13.74 10.52 -9.17
C SER A 270 12.45 9.95 -8.60
N TRP A 271 11.87 8.96 -9.27
CA TRP A 271 10.65 8.29 -8.80
C TRP A 271 10.90 6.83 -8.51
N CYS A 272 10.14 6.32 -7.55
CA CYS A 272 10.17 4.93 -7.12
C CYS A 272 9.09 4.14 -7.89
N ASP A 273 9.50 3.01 -8.49
CA ASP A 273 8.59 2.08 -9.17
C ASP A 273 7.87 1.16 -8.18
N TYR A 274 6.94 0.35 -8.69
CA TYR A 274 6.19 -0.62 -7.86
C TYR A 274 7.08 -1.71 -7.24
N ASN A 275 8.29 -1.91 -7.76
CA ASN A 275 9.27 -2.87 -7.26
C ASN A 275 10.25 -2.24 -6.25
N GLN A 276 9.98 -1.01 -5.78
CA GLN A 276 10.85 -0.23 -4.90
C GLN A 276 12.22 0.16 -5.50
N ASN A 277 12.35 0.11 -6.83
CA ASN A 277 13.54 0.61 -7.52
C ASN A 277 13.36 2.08 -7.89
N TRP A 278 14.46 2.83 -7.80
CA TRP A 278 14.47 4.25 -8.14
C TRP A 278 14.90 4.47 -9.58
N SER A 279 14.25 5.42 -10.26
CA SER A 279 14.66 5.85 -11.60
C SER A 279 16.00 6.58 -11.58
N THR A 280 16.65 6.66 -12.73
CA THR A 280 17.82 7.54 -12.89
C THR A 280 17.44 9.00 -12.57
N PRO A 281 18.31 9.77 -11.91
CA PRO A 281 18.08 11.20 -11.68
C PRO A 281 17.74 11.94 -12.96
N TYR A 282 16.62 12.67 -12.94
CA TYR A 282 16.21 13.58 -14.00
C TYR A 282 16.50 15.02 -13.58
N ALA A 283 17.39 15.69 -14.31
CA ALA A 283 17.66 17.12 -14.16
C ALA A 283 16.48 17.91 -14.71
N MET A 284 15.81 18.68 -13.84
CA MET A 284 14.58 19.41 -14.17
C MET A 284 14.88 20.80 -14.73
N LEU A 285 15.06 21.77 -13.84
CA LEU A 285 15.44 23.15 -14.16
C LEU A 285 16.67 23.53 -13.36
N SER A 286 17.33 24.59 -13.80
CA SER A 286 18.54 25.08 -13.18
C SER A 286 18.59 26.60 -13.20
N ILE A 287 19.34 27.16 -12.26
CA ILE A 287 19.65 28.58 -12.15
C ILE A 287 21.16 28.74 -12.05
N ASP A 288 21.66 29.87 -12.53
CA ASP A 288 23.08 30.24 -12.46
C ASP A 288 23.24 31.68 -11.98
N ASN A 289 24.39 31.96 -11.37
CA ASN A 289 24.76 33.31 -10.92
C ASN A 289 25.66 34.05 -11.93
N ASP A 290 25.72 33.60 -13.19
CA ASP A 290 26.52 34.26 -14.22
C ASP A 290 25.80 35.53 -14.69
N THR A 291 26.23 36.67 -14.15
CA THR A 291 25.70 38.00 -14.52
C THR A 291 25.84 38.34 -16.00
N THR A 292 26.64 37.60 -16.77
CA THR A 292 26.78 37.78 -18.22
C THR A 292 25.74 37.00 -19.03
N ASN A 293 25.01 36.07 -18.39
CA ASN A 293 23.97 35.29 -19.03
C ASN A 293 22.69 36.10 -19.20
N ALA A 294 22.11 36.10 -20.41
CA ALA A 294 20.88 36.85 -20.70
C ALA A 294 19.65 36.30 -19.95
N SER A 295 19.70 35.05 -19.49
CA SER A 295 18.67 34.41 -18.66
C SER A 295 18.95 34.49 -17.16
N HIS A 296 19.97 35.25 -16.73
CA HIS A 296 20.32 35.41 -15.33
C HIS A 296 19.16 36.04 -14.55
N ASP A 297 18.75 35.38 -13.47
CA ASP A 297 17.64 35.80 -12.63
C ASP A 297 18.16 36.28 -11.28
N THR A 298 18.42 37.59 -11.20
CA THR A 298 18.91 38.28 -9.99
C THR A 298 18.10 37.98 -8.71
N TYR A 299 16.84 37.55 -8.87
CA TYR A 299 15.98 37.14 -7.76
C TYR A 299 16.53 35.93 -6.99
N CYS A 300 17.29 35.05 -7.66
CA CYS A 300 17.84 33.83 -7.11
C CYS A 300 19.28 33.98 -6.57
N ASP A 301 19.90 35.17 -6.68
CA ASP A 301 21.33 35.36 -6.38
C ASP A 301 21.70 35.05 -4.92
N SER A 302 20.81 35.38 -3.98
CA SER A 302 21.06 35.08 -2.56
C SER A 302 21.14 33.58 -2.28
N LEU A 303 20.52 32.73 -3.10
CA LEU A 303 20.57 31.27 -2.93
C LEU A 303 21.98 30.70 -3.07
N PHE A 304 22.87 31.39 -3.78
CA PHE A 304 24.26 30.95 -3.96
C PHE A 304 25.18 31.37 -2.81
N THR A 305 24.74 32.30 -1.97
CA THR A 305 25.56 32.97 -0.94
C THR A 305 25.03 32.82 0.48
N THR A 306 23.72 32.57 0.66
CA THR A 306 23.08 32.40 1.96
C THR A 306 23.54 31.12 2.66
N GLN A 307 23.56 31.16 4.00
CA GLN A 307 23.82 29.99 4.85
C GLN A 307 22.52 29.33 5.33
N HIS A 308 21.37 29.98 5.13
CA HIS A 308 20.05 29.53 5.62
C HIS A 308 19.16 29.04 4.48
N LEU A 309 19.72 28.19 3.61
CA LEU A 309 18.92 27.54 2.58
C LEU A 309 17.97 26.53 3.25
N CYS A 310 16.71 26.55 2.84
CA CYS A 310 15.72 25.55 3.23
C CYS A 310 14.99 25.04 1.97
N THR A 311 14.54 23.80 1.99
CA THR A 311 13.73 23.21 0.92
C THR A 311 12.29 23.05 1.38
N ALA A 312 11.33 23.29 0.50
CA ALA A 312 9.93 22.94 0.74
C ALA A 312 9.36 22.18 -0.46
N CYS A 313 8.49 21.22 -0.18
CA CYS A 313 7.77 20.48 -1.21
C CYS A 313 6.33 20.30 -0.77
N GLY A 314 5.37 20.65 -1.62
CA GLY A 314 3.94 20.60 -1.28
C GLY A 314 3.07 20.34 -2.49
N TYR A 315 2.10 19.43 -2.35
CA TYR A 315 1.14 19.11 -3.38
C TYR A 315 -0.18 19.84 -3.11
N ASN A 316 -0.61 20.68 -4.06
CA ASN A 316 -1.89 21.36 -4.02
C ASN A 316 -2.95 20.51 -4.73
N LYS A 317 -3.88 19.94 -3.96
CA LYS A 317 -4.96 19.08 -4.47
C LYS A 317 -5.98 19.82 -5.33
N ASN A 318 -6.23 21.10 -5.06
CA ASN A 318 -7.24 21.89 -5.79
C ASN A 318 -6.80 22.14 -7.24
N ASP A 319 -5.54 22.51 -7.41
CA ASP A 319 -4.96 22.84 -8.71
C ASP A 319 -4.19 21.67 -9.35
N ASN A 320 -4.14 20.53 -8.66
CA ASN A 320 -3.42 19.32 -9.05
C ASN A 320 -1.98 19.60 -9.51
N ASN A 321 -1.25 20.39 -8.73
CA ASN A 321 0.13 20.74 -9.01
C ASN A 321 1.01 20.47 -7.79
N LEU A 322 2.25 20.07 -8.06
CA LEU A 322 3.29 19.92 -7.07
C LEU A 322 4.23 21.11 -7.16
N THR A 323 4.49 21.75 -6.03
CA THR A 323 5.48 22.81 -5.92
C THR A 323 6.68 22.29 -5.13
N ILE A 324 7.87 22.45 -5.70
CA ILE A 324 9.14 22.26 -5.00
C ILE A 324 9.88 23.60 -4.99
N SER A 325 10.53 23.93 -3.87
CA SER A 325 11.19 25.22 -3.72
C SER A 325 12.49 25.06 -2.92
N LEU A 326 13.54 25.70 -3.41
CA LEU A 326 14.73 26.04 -2.63
C LEU A 326 14.68 27.53 -2.35
N TYR A 327 14.68 27.94 -1.10
CA TYR A 327 14.53 29.34 -0.74
C TYR A 327 15.47 29.76 0.40
N ASP A 328 15.73 31.06 0.47
CA ASP A 328 16.50 31.67 1.53
C ASP A 328 15.60 31.99 2.73
N GLY A 329 15.80 31.27 3.84
CA GLY A 329 15.06 31.46 5.09
C GLY A 329 15.65 32.54 6.00
N ALA A 330 16.73 33.22 5.60
CA ALA A 330 17.45 34.14 6.46
C ALA A 330 16.55 35.28 7.00
N GLY A 331 16.51 35.40 8.33
CA GLY A 331 15.87 36.53 9.02
C GLY A 331 14.35 36.50 9.10
N VAL A 332 13.68 35.43 8.63
CA VAL A 332 12.23 35.26 8.73
C VAL A 332 11.87 34.64 10.09
N LYS A 333 11.06 35.32 10.89
CA LYS A 333 10.61 34.81 12.19
C LYS A 333 9.15 34.34 12.11
N PRO A 334 8.76 33.31 12.89
CA PRO A 334 7.37 32.85 12.95
C PRO A 334 6.36 33.94 13.36
N THR A 335 6.83 35.01 14.01
CA THR A 335 6.03 36.16 14.47
C THR A 335 5.82 37.23 13.39
N ASP A 336 6.49 37.13 12.25
CA ASP A 336 6.41 38.13 11.20
C ASP A 336 5.13 37.96 10.38
N THR A 337 4.73 39.01 9.65
CA THR A 337 3.66 38.92 8.66
C THR A 337 4.23 38.39 7.34
N VAL A 338 3.47 37.56 6.62
CA VAL A 338 3.87 37.01 5.31
C VAL A 338 4.33 38.14 4.38
N SER A 339 5.53 37.99 3.82
CA SER A 339 6.13 38.96 2.90
C SER A 339 5.37 39.01 1.57
N THR A 340 4.81 40.17 1.22
CA THR A 340 4.25 40.42 -0.12
C THR A 340 5.35 40.51 -1.19
N LYS A 341 6.58 40.84 -0.78
CA LYS A 341 7.77 40.86 -1.64
C LYS A 341 8.32 39.46 -1.95
N GLY A 342 7.75 38.41 -1.36
CA GLY A 342 8.25 37.04 -1.44
C GLY A 342 9.58 36.84 -0.70
N TYR A 343 10.22 35.73 -1.01
CA TYR A 343 11.54 35.29 -0.55
C TYR A 343 12.41 35.02 -1.76
N SER A 344 13.72 35.23 -1.70
CA SER A 344 14.58 34.74 -2.78
C SER A 344 14.45 33.22 -2.87
N ASP A 345 13.86 32.75 -3.97
CA ASP A 345 13.46 31.36 -4.13
C ASP A 345 13.69 30.87 -5.56
N PHE A 346 13.96 29.57 -5.63
CA PHE A 346 13.98 28.77 -6.84
C PHE A 346 12.85 27.76 -6.74
N SER A 347 11.65 28.21 -7.09
CA SER A 347 10.44 27.39 -7.07
C SER A 347 10.09 26.86 -8.45
N ILE A 348 9.73 25.57 -8.49
CA ILE A 348 9.30 24.85 -9.68
C ILE A 348 7.91 24.29 -9.40
N LYS A 349 6.98 24.66 -10.26
CA LYS A 349 5.64 24.10 -10.32
C LYS A 349 5.61 22.98 -11.36
N ILE A 350 5.13 21.82 -10.94
CA ILE A 350 5.01 20.60 -11.72
C ILE A 350 3.53 20.29 -11.87
N ASP A 351 3.02 20.30 -13.10
CA ASP A 351 1.62 19.95 -13.37
C ASP A 351 1.41 18.42 -13.44
N TYR A 352 0.15 18.00 -13.59
CA TYR A 352 -0.22 16.59 -13.76
C TYR A 352 0.52 15.88 -14.90
N TRP A 353 0.86 16.60 -15.97
CA TRP A 353 1.59 16.08 -17.13
C TRP A 353 3.11 16.16 -16.97
N PHE A 354 3.59 16.56 -15.79
CA PHE A 354 4.99 16.76 -15.46
C PHE A 354 5.65 17.91 -16.24
N ASN A 355 4.85 18.87 -16.74
CA ASN A 355 5.40 20.11 -17.30
C ASN A 355 5.94 20.99 -16.17
N LEU A 356 7.12 21.53 -16.39
CA LEU A 356 7.86 22.31 -15.41
C LEU A 356 7.70 23.80 -15.71
N THR A 357 7.24 24.57 -14.72
CA THR A 357 7.16 26.02 -14.81
C THR A 357 7.89 26.65 -13.63
N LYS A 358 8.80 27.59 -13.88
CA LYS A 358 9.44 28.37 -12.81
C LYS A 358 8.44 29.40 -12.30
N GLU A 359 8.29 29.47 -10.98
CA GLU A 359 7.42 30.44 -10.29
C GLU A 359 8.25 31.21 -9.26
N LYS A 360 7.82 32.44 -8.92
CA LYS A 360 8.44 33.27 -7.89
C LYS A 360 7.42 33.49 -6.78
N SER A 361 7.87 33.46 -5.52
CA SER A 361 6.97 33.76 -4.39
C SER A 361 6.60 35.25 -4.29
N ALA A 362 7.40 36.15 -4.89
CA ALA A 362 7.10 37.57 -4.92
C ALA A 362 5.75 37.88 -5.60
N SER A 363 4.93 38.71 -4.95
CA SER A 363 3.68 39.20 -5.51
C SER A 363 3.88 40.51 -6.27
N THR A 364 3.11 40.71 -7.34
CA THR A 364 2.97 42.00 -8.03
C THR A 364 1.86 42.87 -7.43
N ASP A 365 1.01 42.30 -6.56
CA ASP A 365 -0.13 42.95 -5.94
C ASP A 365 0.12 43.18 -4.43
N ASP A 366 -0.77 43.92 -3.77
CA ASP A 366 -0.70 44.19 -2.32
C ASP A 366 -1.03 42.97 -1.44
N THR A 367 -1.22 41.78 -2.04
CA THR A 367 -1.50 40.52 -1.35
C THR A 367 -0.38 39.50 -1.58
N ALA A 368 0.01 38.76 -0.53
CA ALA A 368 1.00 37.70 -0.66
C ALA A 368 0.50 36.57 -1.59
N THR A 369 1.43 35.92 -2.29
CA THR A 369 1.09 34.74 -3.10
C THR A 369 0.88 33.53 -2.21
N LEU A 370 0.11 32.55 -2.68
CA LEU A 370 -0.05 31.26 -1.97
C LEU A 370 1.30 30.58 -1.72
N LEU A 371 2.25 30.74 -2.65
CA LEU A 371 3.62 30.25 -2.50
C LEU A 371 4.36 30.97 -1.36
N ALA A 372 4.28 32.31 -1.26
CA ALA A 372 4.89 33.04 -0.16
C ALA A 372 4.27 32.67 1.21
N GLU A 373 2.96 32.47 1.27
CA GLU A 373 2.30 31.98 2.49
C GLU A 373 2.79 30.57 2.87
N TYR A 374 2.87 29.67 1.88
CA TYR A 374 3.36 28.32 2.09
C TYR A 374 4.80 28.28 2.60
N LEU A 375 5.71 29.01 1.94
CA LEU A 375 7.12 29.08 2.35
C LEU A 375 7.27 29.70 3.74
N PHE A 376 6.49 30.74 4.07
CA PHE A 376 6.50 31.35 5.39
C PHE A 376 6.14 30.35 6.51
N HIS A 377 5.05 29.59 6.34
CA HIS A 377 4.64 28.59 7.32
C HIS A 377 5.65 27.45 7.45
N PHE A 378 6.36 27.12 6.37
CA PHE A 378 7.42 26.13 6.39
C PHE A 378 8.65 26.64 7.17
N ILE A 379 9.07 27.89 6.95
CA ILE A 379 10.14 28.54 7.71
C ILE A 379 9.80 28.66 9.19
N GLY A 380 8.55 29.03 9.52
CA GLY A 380 8.14 29.20 10.91
C GLY A 380 8.12 27.89 11.73
N ASN A 381 8.06 26.74 11.05
CA ASN A 381 8.01 25.41 11.68
C ASN A 381 9.34 24.66 11.60
N GLU A 382 10.19 24.94 10.60
CA GLU A 382 11.55 24.44 10.57
C GLU A 382 12.42 25.32 11.46
N ASN A 383 13.07 24.74 12.47
CA ASN A 383 14.23 25.37 13.10
C ASN A 383 15.36 25.37 12.05
N CYS A 384 15.24 26.16 10.97
CA CYS A 384 16.36 26.40 10.07
C CYS A 384 17.48 26.99 10.95
N PRO A 385 18.66 26.35 11.02
CA PRO A 385 19.69 26.75 11.97
C PRO A 385 20.06 28.22 11.75
N GLU A 386 20.03 29.03 12.82
CA GLU A 386 20.57 30.40 12.87
C GLU A 386 22.08 30.47 12.63
#